data_AF-A0A834F4X1-F1
#
_entry.id   AF-A0A834F4X1-F1
#
_cell.length_a   1.000
_cell.length_b   1.000
_cell.length_c   1.000
_cell.angle_alpha   90.00
_cell.angle_beta   90.00
_cell.angle_gamma   90.00
#
_symmetry.space_group_name_H-M   'P 1'
#
loop_
_entity.id
_entity.type
_entity.pdbx_description
1 polymer ?
#
loop_
_entity_poly.entity_id
_entity_poly.type
_entity_poly.pdbx_seq_one_letter_code
_entity_poly.pdbx_strand_id
1 'polypeptide(L)'
;MKSSFTVKMFSMRGIKTSGNEGTKPLIESGSDGVGGVASVRSTQPDPDRNHKNLQEEVRQFLTRALQSQPCCSEEDYVRLYVDVIPFIRAKTAGTVNAVVCDGVWAVCHRELLQFVKRFKQQQTKELSNRAQTWKKNRKTFETIDFLKTLKTCKELRLYIHTAAGRIQPSLLTETVAELEDMEAVTIKLLMDVIAKMTESHLKDYFRSAQKWLPLFTDLGKYFPKRPYAADEQKLVIDNAYKIIARSYLTHLLQNSRFKLRRWSADVGPAVSMDARRLHQTMENLAPGVQERNGILLSIKEVLECEDTDGLKLTVALMKQDCTQNKADLDLLPELLQWKGLSRREVREVLDALPDDQYGAPRESWWRDFTCCVSTYCQQQKPHI
;
A
#
# COMPACT_ATOMS: atom_id res chain seq x y z
N MET A 1 -5.96 10.29 -29.20
CA MET A 1 -6.07 9.24 -30.24
C MET A 1 -6.59 7.97 -29.58
N LYS A 2 -7.58 7.33 -30.22
CA LYS A 2 -8.37 6.18 -29.73
C LYS A 2 -7.66 4.83 -29.91
N SER A 3 -8.08 3.85 -29.11
CA SER A 3 -8.04 2.38 -29.35
C SER A 3 -6.66 1.71 -29.30
N SER A 4 -6.48 0.45 -28.87
CA SER A 4 -7.43 -0.65 -28.62
C SER A 4 -6.72 -1.75 -27.82
N PHE A 5 -7.39 -2.31 -26.82
CA PHE A 5 -7.05 -3.59 -26.20
C PHE A 5 -7.49 -4.74 -27.12
N THR A 6 -6.61 -5.69 -27.40
CA THR A 6 -6.95 -6.94 -28.10
C THR A 6 -6.66 -8.13 -27.20
N VAL A 7 -7.71 -8.82 -26.81
CA VAL A 7 -7.74 -10.13 -26.14
C VAL A 7 -7.35 -11.21 -27.16
N LYS A 8 -6.40 -12.07 -26.83
CA LYS A 8 -6.17 -13.34 -27.56
C LYS A 8 -6.63 -14.52 -26.70
N MET A 9 -7.71 -15.15 -27.15
CA MET A 9 -8.10 -16.51 -26.77
C MET A 9 -7.15 -17.53 -27.39
N PHE A 10 -6.80 -18.57 -26.64
CA PHE A 10 -6.33 -19.84 -27.20
C PHE A 10 -7.34 -20.94 -26.86
N SER A 11 -7.74 -21.64 -27.91
CA SER A 11 -8.63 -22.78 -27.96
C SER A 11 -7.85 -23.99 -28.46
N MET A 12 -8.41 -25.17 -28.17
CA MET A 12 -8.11 -26.52 -28.69
C MET A 12 -7.12 -27.32 -27.86
N ARG A 13 -7.26 -28.64 -27.67
CA ARG A 13 -8.27 -29.69 -27.94
C ARG A 13 -7.62 -30.96 -27.35
N GLY A 14 -8.42 -31.92 -26.89
CA GLY A 14 -7.90 -33.25 -26.53
C GLY A 14 -9.01 -34.26 -26.30
N ILE A 15 -9.57 -34.76 -27.39
CA ILE A 15 -10.56 -35.84 -27.46
C ILE A 15 -9.86 -37.18 -27.18
N LYS A 16 -10.43 -38.03 -26.32
CA LYS A 16 -10.31 -39.49 -26.40
C LYS A 16 -11.66 -40.15 -26.12
N THR A 17 -12.25 -40.68 -27.17
CA THR A 17 -13.31 -41.69 -27.15
C THR A 17 -12.68 -43.07 -27.10
N SER A 18 -13.16 -43.95 -26.22
CA SER A 18 -12.98 -45.40 -26.35
C SER A 18 -14.36 -46.05 -26.30
N GLY A 19 -14.72 -46.72 -27.39
CA GLY A 19 -15.88 -47.58 -27.44
C GLY A 19 -15.63 -48.89 -26.68
N ASN A 20 -16.71 -49.60 -26.38
CA ASN A 20 -16.69 -51.04 -26.48
C ASN A 20 -18.09 -51.55 -26.84
N GLU A 21 -18.10 -52.40 -27.86
CA GLU A 21 -19.23 -53.14 -28.40
C GLU A 21 -19.65 -54.27 -27.44
N GLY A 22 -20.88 -54.78 -27.59
CA GLY A 22 -21.20 -56.12 -27.09
C GLY A 22 -22.67 -56.44 -26.84
N THR A 23 -23.34 -56.94 -27.89
CA THR A 23 -24.26 -58.10 -27.86
C THR A 23 -25.63 -58.03 -27.13
N LYS A 24 -26.69 -57.96 -27.95
CA LYS A 24 -28.03 -58.60 -27.76
C LYS A 24 -27.89 -60.14 -27.85
N PRO A 25 -28.85 -61.01 -27.47
CA PRO A 25 -30.33 -60.94 -27.63
C PRO A 25 -31.07 -61.40 -26.33
N LEU A 26 -32.39 -61.61 -26.17
CA LEU A 26 -33.49 -62.11 -27.00
C LEU A 26 -34.82 -61.79 -26.26
N ILE A 27 -35.92 -61.79 -27.01
CA ILE A 27 -37.29 -61.54 -26.57
C ILE A 27 -37.84 -62.76 -25.80
N GLU A 28 -38.59 -62.55 -24.71
CA GLU A 28 -39.72 -63.41 -24.37
C GLU A 28 -40.78 -62.65 -23.54
N SER A 29 -42.03 -62.89 -23.91
CA SER A 29 -43.26 -62.25 -23.44
C SER A 29 -43.85 -63.03 -22.26
N GLY A 30 -44.49 -62.36 -21.29
CA GLY A 30 -45.44 -63.07 -20.40
C GLY A 30 -45.85 -62.38 -19.10
N SER A 31 -47.11 -61.95 -19.08
CA SER A 31 -48.08 -62.06 -17.96
C SER A 31 -47.98 -61.16 -16.71
N ASP A 32 -49.00 -60.30 -16.59
CA ASP A 32 -49.82 -59.96 -15.42
C ASP A 32 -49.26 -60.15 -14.00
N GLY A 33 -49.22 -59.04 -13.26
CA GLY A 33 -48.99 -59.01 -11.82
C GLY A 33 -49.38 -57.66 -11.22
N VAL A 34 -50.62 -57.57 -10.77
CA VAL A 34 -51.16 -56.49 -9.93
C VAL A 34 -50.36 -56.37 -8.63
N GLY A 35 -49.98 -55.15 -8.24
CA GLY A 35 -49.72 -54.83 -6.84
C GLY A 35 -48.52 -53.92 -6.59
N GLY A 36 -48.78 -52.81 -5.90
CA GLY A 36 -47.75 -52.07 -5.17
C GLY A 36 -47.48 -50.66 -5.71
N VAL A 37 -48.31 -49.71 -5.28
CA VAL A 37 -47.95 -48.28 -5.30
C VAL A 37 -46.78 -48.09 -4.34
N ALA A 38 -45.56 -48.25 -4.85
CA ALA A 38 -44.38 -47.76 -4.18
C ALA A 38 -44.35 -46.24 -4.37
N SER A 39 -44.82 -45.52 -3.35
CA SER A 39 -44.57 -44.11 -3.19
C SER A 39 -43.05 -43.90 -3.12
N VAL A 40 -42.45 -43.63 -4.29
CA VAL A 40 -41.09 -43.10 -4.38
C VAL A 40 -41.17 -41.71 -3.78
N ARG A 41 -40.90 -41.61 -2.47
CA ARG A 41 -40.52 -40.36 -1.83
C ARG A 41 -39.32 -39.85 -2.61
N SER A 42 -39.56 -38.86 -3.46
CA SER A 42 -38.54 -37.95 -3.94
C SER A 42 -37.81 -37.41 -2.72
N THR A 43 -36.63 -37.94 -2.43
CA THR A 43 -35.70 -37.39 -1.44
C THR A 43 -35.19 -36.09 -2.01
N GLN A 44 -35.99 -35.02 -1.93
CA GLN A 44 -35.46 -33.69 -2.14
C GLN A 44 -34.38 -33.47 -1.08
N PRO A 45 -33.13 -33.15 -1.48
CA PRO A 45 -32.07 -32.92 -0.52
C PRO A 45 -32.44 -31.72 0.34
N ASP A 46 -32.36 -31.92 1.67
CA ASP A 46 -32.63 -30.91 2.68
C ASP A 46 -31.85 -29.59 2.37
N PRO A 47 -32.55 -28.48 2.09
CA PRO A 47 -31.92 -27.22 1.69
C PRO A 47 -30.99 -26.65 2.77
N ASP A 48 -31.21 -26.97 4.05
CA ASP A 48 -30.35 -26.54 5.16
C ASP A 48 -29.03 -27.33 5.22
N ARG A 49 -29.07 -28.62 4.83
CA ARG A 49 -27.87 -29.47 4.73
C ARG A 49 -26.96 -29.01 3.59
N ASN A 50 -27.54 -28.56 2.48
CA ASN A 50 -26.79 -28.03 1.34
C ASN A 50 -26.12 -26.67 1.65
N HIS A 51 -26.79 -25.79 2.40
CA HIS A 51 -26.19 -24.52 2.85
C HIS A 51 -25.01 -24.72 3.80
N LYS A 52 -25.14 -25.61 4.80
CA LYS A 52 -24.05 -25.91 5.75
C LYS A 52 -22.84 -26.53 5.06
N ASN A 53 -23.07 -27.45 4.11
CA ASN A 53 -21.99 -28.07 3.34
C ASN A 53 -21.23 -27.04 2.48
N LEU A 54 -21.96 -26.14 1.80
CA LEU A 54 -21.34 -25.05 1.03
C LEU A 54 -20.54 -24.09 1.91
N GLN A 55 -21.12 -23.67 3.04
CA GLN A 55 -20.46 -22.76 3.97
C GLN A 55 -19.14 -23.35 4.47
N GLU A 56 -19.16 -24.61 4.88
CA GLU A 56 -17.97 -25.29 5.39
C GLU A 56 -16.92 -25.50 4.28
N GLU A 57 -17.33 -25.87 3.07
CA GLU A 57 -16.42 -26.01 1.94
C GLU A 57 -15.70 -24.68 1.62
N VAL A 58 -16.46 -23.59 1.52
CA VAL A 58 -15.91 -22.25 1.26
C VAL A 58 -14.96 -21.84 2.39
N ARG A 59 -15.39 -22.03 3.65
CA ARG A 59 -14.57 -21.71 4.81
C ARG A 59 -13.25 -22.49 4.82
N GLN A 60 -13.28 -23.79 4.56
CA GLN A 60 -12.09 -24.64 4.55
C GLN A 60 -11.13 -24.26 3.43
N PHE A 61 -11.63 -23.93 2.25
CA PHE A 61 -10.80 -23.42 1.16
C PHE A 61 -10.12 -22.10 1.53
N LEU A 62 -10.90 -21.10 1.98
CA LEU A 62 -10.38 -19.78 2.34
C LEU A 62 -9.38 -19.85 3.50
N THR A 63 -9.61 -20.74 4.46
CA THR A 63 -8.69 -20.95 5.58
C THR A 63 -7.35 -21.56 5.13
N ARG A 64 -7.39 -22.50 4.17
CA ARG A 64 -6.18 -23.07 3.57
C ARG A 64 -5.43 -22.06 2.71
N ALA A 65 -6.14 -21.28 1.89
CA ALA A 65 -5.55 -20.24 1.07
C ALA A 65 -4.80 -19.18 1.90
N LEU A 66 -5.28 -18.90 3.11
CA LEU A 66 -4.67 -17.94 4.03
C LEU A 66 -3.36 -18.43 4.70
N GLN A 67 -3.02 -19.71 4.58
CA GLN A 67 -1.79 -20.24 5.18
C GLN A 67 -0.57 -19.56 4.54
N SER A 68 0.13 -18.77 5.35
CA SER A 68 1.24 -17.93 4.90
C SER A 68 2.42 -18.78 4.46
N GLN A 69 2.87 -18.56 3.23
CA GLN A 69 4.18 -18.99 2.73
C GLN A 69 5.02 -17.76 2.43
N PRO A 70 6.35 -17.81 2.64
CA PRO A 70 7.25 -16.70 2.29
C PRO A 70 7.07 -16.32 0.82
N CYS A 71 7.07 -15.02 0.52
CA CYS A 71 6.96 -14.52 -0.85
C CYS A 71 8.29 -14.72 -1.59
N CYS A 72 8.51 -15.90 -2.17
CA CYS A 72 9.76 -16.25 -2.86
C CYS A 72 9.71 -16.05 -4.37
N SER A 73 8.50 -15.91 -4.94
CA SER A 73 8.28 -15.84 -6.39
C SER A 73 7.14 -14.87 -6.76
N GLU A 74 6.99 -14.60 -8.06
CA GLU A 74 5.83 -13.88 -8.60
C GLU A 74 4.52 -14.65 -8.35
N GLU A 75 4.55 -15.98 -8.46
CA GLU A 75 3.40 -16.83 -8.13
C GLU A 75 2.97 -16.62 -6.67
N ASP A 76 3.92 -16.69 -5.73
CA ASP A 76 3.63 -16.45 -4.31
C ASP A 76 3.08 -15.06 -4.05
N TYR A 77 3.49 -14.06 -4.83
CA TYR A 77 3.03 -12.68 -4.72
C TYR A 77 1.54 -12.56 -5.05
N VAL A 78 1.07 -13.25 -6.09
CA VAL A 78 -0.31 -13.14 -6.59
C VAL A 78 -1.27 -14.21 -6.07
N ARG A 79 -0.72 -15.34 -5.58
CA ARG A 79 -1.44 -16.58 -5.27
C ARG A 79 -2.72 -16.37 -4.49
N LEU A 80 -2.69 -15.59 -3.42
CA LEU A 80 -3.83 -15.48 -2.51
C LEU A 80 -5.10 -15.00 -3.21
N TYR A 81 -5.03 -13.90 -3.97
CA TYR A 81 -6.21 -13.37 -4.66
C TYR A 81 -6.52 -14.17 -5.93
N VAL A 82 -5.50 -14.73 -6.59
CA VAL A 82 -5.66 -15.61 -7.77
C VAL A 82 -6.34 -16.93 -7.41
N ASP A 83 -6.20 -17.43 -6.18
CA ASP A 83 -6.89 -18.64 -5.72
C ASP A 83 -8.31 -18.30 -5.21
N VAL A 84 -8.43 -17.24 -4.40
CA VAL A 84 -9.70 -16.88 -3.75
C VAL A 84 -10.75 -16.40 -4.76
N ILE A 85 -10.39 -15.49 -5.68
CA ILE A 85 -11.38 -14.88 -6.58
C ILE A 85 -12.03 -15.92 -7.51
N PRO A 86 -11.28 -16.75 -8.26
CA PRO A 86 -11.87 -17.76 -9.13
C PRO A 86 -12.66 -18.82 -8.37
N PHE A 87 -12.20 -19.22 -7.18
CA PHE A 87 -12.94 -20.17 -6.35
C PHE A 87 -14.33 -19.63 -5.98
N ILE A 88 -14.40 -18.40 -5.47
CA ILE A 88 -15.68 -17.77 -5.14
C ILE A 88 -16.55 -17.62 -6.40
N ARG A 89 -15.97 -17.16 -7.52
CA ARG A 89 -16.70 -17.03 -8.80
C ARG A 89 -17.26 -18.36 -9.30
N ALA A 90 -16.50 -19.44 -9.22
CA ALA A 90 -16.95 -20.76 -9.66
C ALA A 90 -18.14 -21.25 -8.81
N LYS A 91 -18.08 -21.04 -7.49
CA LYS A 91 -19.16 -21.40 -6.58
C LYS A 91 -20.42 -20.58 -6.83
N THR A 92 -20.29 -19.32 -7.23
CA THR A 92 -21.43 -18.43 -7.48
C THR A 92 -21.96 -18.47 -8.92
N ALA A 93 -21.21 -19.02 -9.88
CA ALA A 93 -21.62 -19.15 -11.28
C ALA A 93 -22.36 -20.46 -11.61
N GLY A 94 -22.23 -21.51 -10.78
CA GLY A 94 -22.78 -22.85 -11.05
C GLY A 94 -24.28 -23.03 -10.77
N THR A 95 -25.01 -21.98 -10.38
CA THR A 95 -26.36 -22.11 -9.84
C THR A 95 -27.40 -21.68 -10.88
N VAL A 96 -28.22 -22.63 -11.35
CA VAL A 96 -29.19 -22.44 -12.46
C VAL A 96 -30.55 -21.88 -11.99
N ASN A 97 -30.80 -21.82 -10.67
CA ASN A 97 -32.06 -21.38 -10.09
C ASN A 97 -31.88 -20.10 -9.27
N ALA A 98 -32.58 -19.02 -9.63
CA ALA A 98 -32.40 -17.67 -9.08
C ALA A 98 -32.49 -17.58 -7.54
N VAL A 99 -33.40 -18.33 -6.90
CA VAL A 99 -33.55 -18.33 -5.43
C VAL A 99 -32.38 -19.07 -4.74
N VAL A 100 -31.88 -20.14 -5.37
CA VAL A 100 -30.69 -20.87 -4.88
C VAL A 100 -29.42 -20.06 -5.16
N CYS A 101 -29.39 -19.25 -6.23
CA CYS A 101 -28.32 -18.29 -6.50
C CYS A 101 -28.17 -17.32 -5.32
N ASP A 102 -29.25 -16.68 -4.87
CA ASP A 102 -29.17 -15.65 -3.84
C ASP A 102 -28.63 -16.19 -2.50
N GLY A 103 -29.04 -17.40 -2.11
CA GLY A 103 -28.49 -18.08 -0.91
C GLY A 103 -27.00 -18.42 -1.03
N VAL A 104 -26.57 -18.94 -2.18
CA VAL A 104 -25.16 -19.27 -2.47
C VAL A 104 -24.29 -18.02 -2.46
N TRP A 105 -24.76 -16.92 -3.08
CA TRP A 105 -24.07 -15.63 -3.08
C TRP A 105 -23.91 -15.08 -1.66
N ALA A 106 -24.98 -15.08 -0.86
CA ALA A 106 -24.95 -14.60 0.51
C ALA A 106 -23.97 -15.38 1.40
N VAL A 107 -23.93 -16.72 1.28
CA VAL A 107 -22.97 -17.56 2.01
C VAL A 107 -21.53 -17.26 1.59
N CYS A 108 -21.26 -17.25 0.28
CA CYS A 108 -19.90 -17.04 -0.23
C CYS A 108 -19.34 -15.67 0.18
N HIS A 109 -20.15 -14.61 0.09
CA HIS A 109 -19.70 -13.26 0.49
C HIS A 109 -19.56 -13.09 1.99
N ARG A 110 -20.41 -13.74 2.79
CA ARG A 110 -20.25 -13.74 4.24
C ARG A 110 -18.94 -14.41 4.66
N GLU A 111 -18.63 -15.57 4.08
CA GLU A 111 -17.36 -16.25 4.35
C GLU A 111 -16.17 -15.47 3.78
N LEU A 112 -16.31 -14.77 2.65
CA LEU A 112 -15.29 -13.84 2.14
C LEU A 112 -15.01 -12.68 3.10
N LEU A 113 -16.05 -12.05 3.66
CA LEU A 113 -15.88 -11.02 4.70
C LEU A 113 -15.15 -11.57 5.92
N GLN A 114 -15.54 -12.75 6.40
CA GLN A 114 -14.86 -13.40 7.52
C GLN A 114 -13.41 -13.78 7.19
N PHE A 115 -13.12 -14.12 5.94
CA PHE A 115 -11.76 -14.32 5.45
C PHE A 115 -10.98 -13.00 5.45
N VAL A 116 -11.53 -11.90 4.95
CA VAL A 116 -10.88 -10.57 4.93
C VAL A 116 -10.54 -10.13 6.35
N LYS A 117 -11.44 -10.29 7.32
CA LYS A 117 -11.18 -9.99 8.73
C LYS A 117 -10.02 -10.82 9.30
N ARG A 118 -9.99 -12.13 9.01
CA ARG A 118 -8.89 -13.02 9.42
C ARG A 118 -7.57 -12.66 8.74
N PHE A 119 -7.61 -12.39 7.44
CA PHE A 119 -6.47 -11.92 6.65
C PHE A 119 -5.87 -10.66 7.24
N LYS A 120 -6.70 -9.64 7.50
CA LYS A 120 -6.30 -8.39 8.14
C LYS A 120 -5.61 -8.64 9.48
N GLN A 121 -6.22 -9.42 10.37
CA GLN A 121 -5.66 -9.72 11.68
C GLN A 121 -4.29 -10.43 11.58
N GLN A 122 -4.19 -11.45 10.72
CA GLN A 122 -2.95 -12.21 10.53
C GLN A 122 -1.85 -11.36 9.91
N GLN A 123 -2.14 -10.63 8.84
CA GLN A 123 -1.16 -9.78 8.16
C GLN A 123 -0.76 -8.58 9.01
N THR A 124 -1.69 -7.97 9.75
CA THR A 124 -1.35 -6.88 10.68
C THR A 124 -0.34 -7.35 11.72
N LYS A 125 -0.53 -8.55 12.29
CA LYS A 125 0.41 -9.14 13.25
C LYS A 125 1.78 -9.41 12.61
N GLU A 126 1.80 -10.04 11.44
CA GLU A 126 3.05 -10.39 10.75
C GLU A 126 3.84 -9.14 10.32
N LEU A 127 3.17 -8.20 9.64
CA LEU A 127 3.79 -6.96 9.19
C LEU A 127 4.23 -6.09 10.37
N SER A 128 3.47 -6.06 11.47
CA SER A 128 3.88 -5.36 12.70
C SER A 128 5.15 -5.97 13.29
N ASN A 129 5.24 -7.30 13.36
CA ASN A 129 6.45 -7.97 13.84
C ASN A 129 7.67 -7.65 12.96
N ARG A 130 7.50 -7.65 11.63
CA ARG A 130 8.55 -7.24 10.68
C ARG A 130 8.95 -5.77 10.88
N ALA A 131 7.96 -4.89 10.99
CA ALA A 131 8.17 -3.46 11.21
C ALA A 131 8.77 -3.14 12.60
N GLN A 132 8.61 -3.99 13.60
CA GLN A 132 9.25 -3.83 14.91
C GLN A 132 10.69 -4.37 14.92
N THR A 133 10.93 -5.47 14.20
CA THR A 133 12.23 -6.16 14.17
C THR A 133 13.16 -5.70 13.06
N TRP A 134 12.74 -4.76 12.21
CA TRP A 134 13.50 -4.28 11.05
C TRP A 134 14.96 -3.89 11.36
N LYS A 135 15.22 -3.24 12.51
CA LYS A 135 16.58 -2.86 12.91
C LYS A 135 17.48 -4.07 13.14
N LYS A 136 16.95 -5.11 13.78
CA LYS A 136 17.69 -6.37 14.05
C LYS A 136 17.93 -7.13 12.75
N ASN A 137 16.98 -7.06 11.83
CA ASN A 137 16.99 -7.76 10.55
C ASN A 137 17.38 -6.86 9.37
N ARG A 138 18.15 -5.78 9.61
CA ARG A 138 18.47 -4.75 8.61
C ARG A 138 19.03 -5.32 7.30
N LYS A 139 19.78 -6.43 7.36
CA LYS A 139 20.39 -7.05 6.17
C LYS A 139 19.41 -7.84 5.30
N THR A 140 18.30 -8.29 5.87
CA THR A 140 17.33 -9.19 5.24
C THR A 140 15.92 -8.60 5.18
N PHE A 141 15.73 -7.37 5.64
CA PHE A 141 14.46 -6.69 5.59
C PHE A 141 14.14 -6.29 4.14
N GLU A 142 13.01 -6.80 3.64
CA GLU A 142 12.46 -6.47 2.32
C GLU A 142 11.01 -6.03 2.48
N THR A 143 10.58 -5.10 1.61
CA THR A 143 9.22 -4.55 1.63
C THR A 143 8.20 -5.40 0.88
N ILE A 144 8.64 -6.51 0.27
CA ILE A 144 7.81 -7.29 -0.66
C ILE A 144 6.49 -7.78 -0.05
N ASP A 145 6.49 -8.17 1.23
CA ASP A 145 5.27 -8.65 1.90
C ASP A 145 4.27 -7.51 2.15
N PHE A 146 4.77 -6.28 2.37
CA PHE A 146 3.90 -5.10 2.45
C PHE A 146 3.27 -4.83 1.09
N LEU A 147 4.07 -4.85 0.01
CA LEU A 147 3.57 -4.65 -1.35
C LEU A 147 2.55 -5.72 -1.74
N LYS A 148 2.82 -6.99 -1.41
CA LYS A 148 1.91 -8.12 -1.64
C LYS A 148 0.56 -7.91 -0.95
N THR A 149 0.60 -7.42 0.29
CA THR A 149 -0.61 -7.13 1.06
C THR A 149 -1.44 -6.04 0.39
N LEU A 150 -0.80 -4.95 -0.04
CA LEU A 150 -1.47 -3.87 -0.78
C LEU A 150 -2.10 -4.37 -2.09
N LYS A 151 -1.35 -5.15 -2.87
CA LYS A 151 -1.86 -5.75 -4.11
C LYS A 151 -3.08 -6.63 -3.84
N THR A 152 -2.99 -7.49 -2.84
CA THR A 152 -4.09 -8.38 -2.46
C THR A 152 -5.34 -7.59 -2.09
N CYS A 153 -5.22 -6.54 -1.27
CA CYS A 153 -6.35 -5.70 -0.91
C CYS A 153 -6.99 -5.04 -2.14
N LYS A 154 -6.18 -4.44 -3.01
CA LYS A 154 -6.63 -3.80 -4.25
C LYS A 154 -7.40 -4.75 -5.16
N GLU A 155 -6.87 -5.97 -5.39
CA GLU A 155 -7.51 -6.95 -6.26
C GLU A 155 -8.81 -7.52 -5.66
N LEU A 156 -8.85 -7.78 -4.35
CA LEU A 156 -10.07 -8.21 -3.67
C LEU A 156 -11.15 -7.12 -3.70
N ARG A 157 -10.75 -5.85 -3.48
CA ARG A 157 -11.67 -4.70 -3.54
C ARG A 157 -12.24 -4.52 -4.94
N LEU A 158 -11.39 -4.61 -5.97
CA LEU A 158 -11.82 -4.58 -7.37
C LEU A 158 -12.85 -5.69 -7.64
N TYR A 159 -12.57 -6.91 -7.20
CA TYR A 159 -13.52 -8.03 -7.33
C TYR A 159 -14.86 -7.73 -6.65
N ILE A 160 -14.87 -7.25 -5.41
CA ILE A 160 -16.09 -6.93 -4.66
C ILE A 160 -16.91 -5.86 -5.39
N HIS A 161 -16.27 -4.81 -5.91
CA HIS A 161 -16.96 -3.79 -6.69
C HIS A 161 -17.56 -4.33 -7.99
N THR A 162 -16.87 -5.24 -8.69
CA THR A 162 -17.44 -5.87 -9.90
C THR A 162 -18.67 -6.74 -9.60
N ALA A 163 -18.84 -7.18 -8.35
CA ALA A 163 -19.97 -7.98 -7.89
C ALA A 163 -21.06 -7.16 -7.17
N ALA A 164 -20.97 -5.82 -7.14
CA ALA A 164 -21.81 -4.94 -6.31
C ALA A 164 -23.33 -5.07 -6.53
N GLY A 165 -23.78 -5.45 -7.72
CA GLY A 165 -25.20 -5.67 -8.02
C GLY A 165 -25.78 -6.99 -7.49
N ARG A 166 -24.96 -7.86 -6.89
CA ARG A 166 -25.34 -9.22 -6.42
C ARG A 166 -25.06 -9.44 -4.93
N ILE A 167 -24.50 -8.43 -4.26
CA ILE A 167 -24.10 -8.49 -2.86
C ILE A 167 -25.04 -7.58 -2.08
N GLN A 168 -25.41 -8.01 -0.87
CA GLN A 168 -26.10 -7.12 0.06
C GLN A 168 -25.25 -5.86 0.31
N PRO A 169 -25.80 -4.64 0.14
CA PRO A 169 -25.02 -3.41 0.24
C PRO A 169 -24.21 -3.27 1.54
N SER A 170 -24.77 -3.69 2.68
CA SER A 170 -24.07 -3.67 3.97
C SER A 170 -22.82 -4.54 4.00
N LEU A 171 -22.89 -5.78 3.48
CA LEU A 171 -21.75 -6.69 3.40
C LEU A 171 -20.68 -6.18 2.45
N LEU A 172 -21.08 -5.54 1.34
CA LEU A 172 -20.15 -4.91 0.41
C LEU A 172 -19.38 -3.79 1.11
N THR A 173 -20.09 -2.84 1.71
CA THR A 173 -19.48 -1.69 2.40
C THR A 173 -18.56 -2.14 3.52
N GLU A 174 -18.97 -3.12 4.33
CA GLU A 174 -18.16 -3.65 5.41
C GLU A 174 -16.89 -4.33 4.90
N THR A 175 -16.98 -5.14 3.84
CA THR A 175 -15.81 -5.83 3.29
C THR A 175 -14.81 -4.84 2.67
N VAL A 176 -15.30 -3.83 1.96
CA VAL A 176 -14.46 -2.76 1.39
C VAL A 176 -13.74 -1.98 2.49
N ALA A 177 -14.47 -1.59 3.54
CA ALA A 177 -13.88 -0.85 4.66
C ALA A 177 -12.77 -1.64 5.37
N GLU A 178 -12.93 -2.96 5.56
CA GLU A 178 -11.89 -3.80 6.15
C GLU A 178 -10.62 -3.90 5.28
N LEU A 179 -10.78 -3.92 3.96
CA LEU A 179 -9.65 -3.94 3.02
C LEU A 179 -8.93 -2.58 2.98
N GLU A 180 -9.67 -1.48 2.96
CA GLU A 180 -9.12 -0.11 2.99
C GLU A 180 -8.38 0.16 4.32
N ASP A 181 -8.92 -0.29 5.45
CA ASP A 181 -8.23 -0.19 6.73
C ASP A 181 -6.93 -1.03 6.74
N MET A 182 -6.93 -2.21 6.13
CA MET A 182 -5.72 -3.02 5.99
C MET A 182 -4.66 -2.34 5.10
N GLU A 183 -5.07 -1.71 3.99
CA GLU A 183 -4.18 -0.90 3.15
C GLU A 183 -3.56 0.25 3.96
N ALA A 184 -4.38 0.99 4.71
CA ALA A 184 -3.93 2.10 5.55
C ALA A 184 -2.94 1.65 6.64
N VAL A 185 -3.23 0.56 7.36
CA VAL A 185 -2.34 -0.03 8.37
C VAL A 185 -1.02 -0.46 7.73
N THR A 186 -1.06 -1.10 6.57
CA THR A 186 0.13 -1.56 5.84
C THR A 186 1.03 -0.39 5.45
N ILE A 187 0.46 0.66 4.86
CA ILE A 187 1.19 1.88 4.51
C ILE A 187 1.78 2.52 5.76
N LYS A 188 0.99 2.69 6.83
CA LYS A 188 1.43 3.27 8.10
C LYS A 188 2.65 2.54 8.68
N LEU A 189 2.58 1.22 8.79
CA LEU A 189 3.69 0.42 9.34
C LEU A 189 4.97 0.57 8.51
N LEU A 190 4.84 0.57 7.18
CA LEU A 190 6.00 0.72 6.30
C LEU A 190 6.59 2.15 6.38
N MET A 191 5.74 3.17 6.36
CA MET A 191 6.16 4.56 6.50
C MET A 191 6.84 4.82 7.85
N ASP A 192 6.39 4.19 8.94
CA ASP A 192 7.04 4.24 10.25
C ASP A 192 8.46 3.66 10.22
N VAL A 193 8.67 2.56 9.49
CA VAL A 193 10.01 1.98 9.28
C VAL A 193 10.90 2.96 8.52
N ILE A 194 10.39 3.53 7.42
CA ILE A 194 11.13 4.50 6.61
C ILE A 194 11.48 5.75 7.42
N ALA A 195 10.55 6.29 8.20
CA ALA A 195 10.79 7.45 9.06
C ALA A 195 11.90 7.15 10.09
N LYS A 196 11.80 6.03 10.81
CA LYS A 196 12.81 5.62 11.81
C LYS A 196 14.18 5.34 11.20
N MET A 197 14.21 4.78 9.99
CA MET A 197 15.45 4.57 9.23
C MET A 197 16.08 5.91 8.85
N THR A 198 15.30 6.78 8.24
CA THR A 198 15.75 8.11 7.81
C THR A 198 16.29 8.92 8.98
N GLU A 199 15.56 8.94 10.09
CA GLU A 199 15.97 9.57 11.35
C GLU A 199 17.33 9.04 11.83
N SER A 200 17.52 7.72 11.82
CA SER A 200 18.78 7.12 12.27
C SER A 200 19.98 7.50 11.41
N HIS A 201 19.77 7.76 10.11
CA HIS A 201 20.82 8.21 9.20
C HIS A 201 21.06 9.72 9.31
N LEU A 202 20.01 10.53 9.48
CA LEU A 202 20.11 11.99 9.59
C LEU A 202 20.76 12.47 10.89
N LYS A 203 20.54 11.76 12.01
CA LYS A 203 20.95 12.18 13.34
C LYS A 203 22.41 12.63 13.45
N ASP A 204 23.32 11.93 12.76
CA ASP A 204 24.75 12.21 12.80
C ASP A 204 25.28 12.81 11.48
N TYR A 205 24.45 12.84 10.44
CA TYR A 205 24.83 13.28 9.09
C TYR A 205 25.37 14.72 9.10
N PHE A 206 24.58 15.66 9.61
CA PHE A 206 24.94 17.08 9.69
C PHE A 206 26.01 17.40 10.75
N ARG A 207 26.46 16.41 11.54
CA ARG A 207 27.42 16.59 12.63
C ARG A 207 28.84 16.13 12.29
N SER A 208 28.99 15.18 11.39
CA SER A 208 30.23 14.42 11.24
C SER A 208 30.77 14.33 9.82
N ALA A 209 30.18 15.07 8.86
CA ALA A 209 30.49 14.95 7.43
C ALA A 209 30.42 13.49 6.92
N GLN A 210 29.69 12.63 7.64
CA GLN A 210 29.41 11.27 7.18
C GLN A 210 28.63 11.35 5.87
N LYS A 211 28.81 10.35 5.02
CA LYS A 211 28.14 10.32 3.72
C LYS A 211 26.67 9.97 3.94
N TRP A 212 25.76 10.67 3.26
CA TRP A 212 24.32 10.37 3.15
C TRP A 212 24.04 9.05 2.39
N LEU A 213 25.06 8.54 1.69
CA LEU A 213 25.03 7.35 0.83
C LEU A 213 24.51 6.05 1.48
N PRO A 214 24.71 5.76 2.78
CA PRO A 214 24.16 4.57 3.41
C PRO A 214 22.64 4.53 3.38
N LEU A 215 21.94 5.67 3.48
CA LEU A 215 20.49 5.72 3.37
C LEU A 215 20.04 5.26 1.97
N PHE A 216 20.65 5.79 0.92
CA PHE A 216 20.32 5.40 -0.46
C PHE A 216 20.59 3.91 -0.72
N THR A 217 21.68 3.40 -0.14
CA THR A 217 22.03 1.98 -0.22
C THR A 217 20.98 1.10 0.46
N ASP A 218 20.49 1.52 1.64
CA ASP A 218 19.45 0.79 2.35
C ASP A 218 18.11 0.84 1.64
N LEU A 219 17.72 1.99 1.08
CA LEU A 219 16.51 2.12 0.26
C LEU A 219 16.53 1.13 -0.91
N GLY A 220 17.67 1.00 -1.60
CA GLY A 220 17.83 0.03 -2.68
C GLY A 220 17.70 -1.44 -2.24
N LYS A 221 18.07 -1.76 -1.00
CA LYS A 221 17.93 -3.12 -0.45
C LYS A 221 16.50 -3.40 -0.01
N TYR A 222 15.84 -2.43 0.61
CA TYR A 222 14.50 -2.62 1.16
C TYR A 222 13.43 -2.64 0.07
N PHE A 223 13.67 -1.95 -1.03
CA PHE A 223 12.79 -1.91 -2.21
C PHE A 223 13.44 -2.66 -3.39
N PRO A 224 13.50 -4.01 -3.33
CA PRO A 224 14.03 -4.78 -4.44
C PRO A 224 13.18 -4.55 -5.69
N LYS A 225 13.83 -4.32 -6.84
CA LYS A 225 13.12 -4.08 -8.10
C LYS A 225 12.45 -5.37 -8.58
N ARG A 226 11.14 -5.46 -8.41
CA ARG A 226 10.31 -6.57 -8.86
C ARG A 226 9.28 -6.05 -9.86
N PRO A 227 9.34 -6.42 -11.16
CA PRO A 227 8.40 -5.90 -12.16
C PRO A 227 6.93 -6.13 -11.81
N TYR A 228 6.61 -7.27 -11.20
CA TYR A 228 5.25 -7.63 -10.78
C TYR A 228 4.71 -6.83 -9.58
N ALA A 229 5.54 -6.02 -8.91
CA ALA A 229 5.16 -5.18 -7.78
C ALA A 229 5.30 -3.67 -8.08
N ALA A 230 5.49 -3.30 -9.35
CA ALA A 230 5.86 -1.94 -9.75
C ALA A 230 4.81 -0.88 -9.37
N ASP A 231 3.52 -1.19 -9.49
CA ASP A 231 2.42 -0.28 -9.15
C ASP A 231 2.41 0.05 -7.66
N GLU A 232 2.46 -0.98 -6.82
CA GLU A 232 2.46 -0.86 -5.36
C GLU A 232 3.76 -0.21 -4.88
N GLN A 233 4.89 -0.54 -5.50
CA GLN A 233 6.18 0.08 -5.22
C GLN A 233 6.15 1.57 -5.55
N LYS A 234 5.56 1.99 -6.68
CA LYS A 234 5.44 3.41 -7.03
C LYS A 234 4.65 4.20 -6.00
N LEU A 235 3.52 3.67 -5.54
CA LEU A 235 2.72 4.27 -4.47
C LEU A 235 3.53 4.45 -3.18
N VAL A 236 4.25 3.41 -2.77
CA VAL A 236 5.01 3.43 -1.52
C VAL A 236 6.24 4.33 -1.61
N ILE A 237 6.96 4.32 -2.73
CA ILE A 237 8.12 5.18 -2.96
C ILE A 237 7.71 6.66 -2.97
N ASP A 238 6.56 7.01 -3.55
CA ASP A 238 6.04 8.38 -3.50
C ASP A 238 5.85 8.89 -2.06
N ASN A 239 5.28 8.06 -1.19
CA ASN A 239 5.09 8.41 0.22
C ASN A 239 6.42 8.43 1.01
N ALA A 240 7.30 7.45 0.77
CA ALA A 240 8.62 7.40 1.39
C ALA A 240 9.44 8.65 1.04
N TYR A 241 9.36 9.11 -0.22
CA TYR A 241 10.06 10.29 -0.70
C TYR A 241 9.65 11.55 0.06
N LYS A 242 8.34 11.77 0.27
CA LYS A 242 7.83 12.90 1.09
C LYS A 242 8.40 12.88 2.50
N ILE A 243 8.38 11.71 3.15
CA ILE A 243 8.91 11.53 4.51
C ILE A 243 10.39 11.86 4.56
N ILE A 244 11.17 11.34 3.61
CA ILE A 244 12.62 11.53 3.59
C ILE A 244 13.00 12.98 3.33
N ALA A 245 12.36 13.63 2.35
CA ALA A 245 12.60 15.04 2.05
C ALA A 245 12.25 15.94 3.24
N ARG A 246 11.10 15.71 3.88
CA ARG A 246 10.67 16.46 5.07
C ARG A 246 11.60 16.23 6.27
N SER A 247 11.98 14.98 6.54
CA SER A 247 12.91 14.66 7.63
C SER A 247 14.26 15.34 7.38
N TYR A 248 14.78 15.30 6.16
CA TYR A 248 16.02 16.01 5.81
C TYR A 248 15.92 17.50 6.11
N LEU A 249 14.85 18.15 5.63
CA LEU A 249 14.61 19.58 5.87
C LEU A 249 14.53 19.89 7.37
N THR A 250 13.78 19.07 8.12
CA THR A 250 13.62 19.25 9.57
C THR A 250 14.97 19.19 10.29
N HIS A 251 15.80 18.19 9.98
CA HIS A 251 17.14 18.06 10.57
C HIS A 251 18.08 19.19 10.15
N LEU A 252 18.00 19.66 8.91
CA LEU A 252 18.76 20.82 8.45
C LEU A 252 18.42 22.05 9.30
N LEU A 253 17.13 22.36 9.47
CA LEU A 253 16.66 23.54 10.20
C LEU A 253 16.93 23.46 11.71
N GLN A 254 16.99 22.27 12.28
CA GLN A 254 17.37 22.05 13.69
C GLN A 254 18.87 22.31 13.96
N ASN A 255 19.71 22.31 12.93
CA ASN A 255 21.13 22.60 13.07
C ASN A 255 21.39 24.10 12.82
N SER A 256 22.23 24.71 13.66
CA SER A 256 22.62 26.10 13.45
C SER A 256 23.50 26.22 12.20
N ARG A 257 23.36 27.34 11.47
CA ARG A 257 24.17 27.63 10.27
C ARG A 257 25.68 27.50 10.55
N PHE A 258 26.12 27.90 11.74
CA PHE A 258 27.52 27.74 12.16
C PHE A 258 27.97 26.27 12.22
N LYS A 259 27.14 25.37 12.74
CA LYS A 259 27.43 23.92 12.75
C LYS A 259 27.44 23.36 11.33
N LEU A 260 26.49 23.79 10.50
CA LEU A 260 26.38 23.32 9.11
C LEU A 260 27.54 23.77 8.24
N ARG A 261 28.17 24.93 8.52
CA ARG A 261 29.42 25.34 7.87
C ARG A 261 30.60 24.39 8.13
N ARG A 262 30.55 23.62 9.22
CA ARG A 262 31.54 22.55 9.48
C ARG A 262 31.23 21.26 8.74
N TRP A 263 29.95 21.03 8.41
CA TRP A 263 29.50 19.90 7.60
C TRP A 263 29.76 20.13 6.10
N SER A 264 29.45 21.33 5.60
CA SER A 264 29.77 21.78 4.25
C SER A 264 30.14 23.26 4.27
N ALA A 265 31.22 23.63 3.58
CA ALA A 265 31.64 25.02 3.44
C ALA A 265 30.55 25.88 2.78
N ASP A 266 29.83 25.30 1.82
CA ASP A 266 28.66 25.90 1.19
C ASP A 266 27.43 25.00 1.33
N VAL A 267 26.47 25.46 2.14
CA VAL A 267 25.30 24.67 2.55
C VAL A 267 24.29 24.56 1.42
N GLY A 268 24.08 25.63 0.63
CA GLY A 268 23.06 25.66 -0.44
C GLY A 268 23.34 24.62 -1.54
N PRO A 269 24.52 24.65 -2.19
CA PRO A 269 24.91 23.66 -3.19
C PRO A 269 25.00 22.24 -2.65
N ALA A 270 25.42 22.03 -1.40
CA ALA A 270 25.44 20.71 -0.78
C ALA A 270 24.03 20.12 -0.67
N VAL A 271 23.08 20.89 -0.12
CA VAL A 271 21.67 20.48 -0.03
C VAL A 271 21.08 20.21 -1.42
N SER A 272 21.38 21.06 -2.42
CA SER A 272 20.92 20.87 -3.80
C SER A 272 21.47 19.57 -4.42
N MET A 273 22.72 19.22 -4.12
CA MET A 273 23.34 17.98 -4.59
C MET A 273 22.69 16.76 -3.93
N ASP A 274 22.44 16.79 -2.63
CA ASP A 274 21.78 15.68 -1.93
C ASP A 274 20.31 15.53 -2.34
N ALA A 275 19.61 16.64 -2.59
CA ALA A 275 18.27 16.63 -3.16
C ALA A 275 18.24 15.93 -4.52
N ARG A 276 19.16 16.26 -5.43
CA ARG A 276 19.28 15.58 -6.75
C ARG A 276 19.57 14.10 -6.62
N ARG A 277 20.49 13.70 -5.73
CA ARG A 277 20.80 12.28 -5.47
C ARG A 277 19.61 11.53 -4.89
N LEU A 278 18.84 12.18 -4.01
CA LEU A 278 17.62 11.62 -3.47
C LEU A 278 16.61 11.37 -4.59
N HIS A 279 16.37 12.35 -5.48
CA HIS A 279 15.46 12.19 -6.61
C HIS A 279 15.90 11.03 -7.52
N GLN A 280 17.18 11.01 -7.91
CA GLN A 280 17.75 9.93 -8.73
C GLN A 280 17.56 8.56 -8.08
N THR A 281 17.74 8.45 -6.76
CA THR A 281 17.51 7.20 -6.03
C THR A 281 16.04 6.79 -6.10
N MET A 282 15.11 7.72 -5.88
CA MET A 282 13.68 7.44 -5.92
C MET A 282 13.20 7.06 -7.31
N GLU A 283 13.62 7.78 -8.36
CA GLU A 283 13.32 7.49 -9.76
C GLU A 283 13.88 6.13 -10.19
N ASN A 284 15.08 5.78 -9.71
CA ASN A 284 15.65 4.45 -9.94
C ASN A 284 14.83 3.33 -9.29
N LEU A 285 14.19 3.59 -8.14
CA LEU A 285 13.35 2.62 -7.44
C LEU A 285 11.94 2.56 -8.00
N ALA A 286 11.38 3.67 -8.46
CA ALA A 286 10.06 3.75 -9.07
C ALA A 286 10.09 4.75 -10.23
N PRO A 287 10.22 4.28 -11.48
CA PRO A 287 10.25 5.14 -12.64
C PRO A 287 9.00 6.02 -12.79
N GLY A 288 9.22 7.28 -13.14
CA GLY A 288 8.22 8.33 -13.19
C GLY A 288 7.63 8.66 -11.83
N VAL A 289 8.41 8.54 -10.74
CA VAL A 289 8.00 9.06 -9.43
C VAL A 289 8.01 10.57 -9.50
N GLN A 290 7.00 11.18 -8.89
CA GLN A 290 6.96 12.63 -8.85
C GLN A 290 8.11 13.18 -7.98
N GLU A 291 8.71 14.28 -8.40
CA GLU A 291 9.69 14.99 -7.59
C GLU A 291 9.04 15.56 -6.32
N ARG A 292 9.50 15.13 -5.14
CA ARG A 292 8.94 15.50 -3.82
C ARG A 292 9.88 16.35 -2.96
N ASN A 293 10.98 16.86 -3.52
CA ASN A 293 12.02 17.59 -2.79
C ASN A 293 12.18 19.06 -3.27
N GLY A 294 11.13 19.65 -3.86
CA GLY A 294 11.18 21.00 -4.42
C GLY A 294 11.69 22.08 -3.45
N ILE A 295 11.28 22.01 -2.17
CA ILE A 295 11.81 22.91 -1.13
C ILE A 295 13.32 22.74 -0.98
N LEU A 296 13.83 21.50 -0.99
CA LEU A 296 15.27 21.27 -0.84
C LEU A 296 16.08 21.84 -2.02
N LEU A 297 15.53 21.77 -3.24
CA LEU A 297 16.15 22.36 -4.42
C LEU A 297 16.19 23.88 -4.32
N SER A 298 15.16 24.50 -3.74
CA SER A 298 15.01 25.96 -3.62
C SER A 298 15.83 26.60 -2.48
N ILE A 299 16.43 25.80 -1.59
CA ILE A 299 17.18 26.31 -0.43
C ILE A 299 18.36 27.17 -0.86
N LYS A 300 19.01 26.83 -1.97
CA LYS A 300 20.16 27.59 -2.46
C LYS A 300 19.72 29.01 -2.84
N GLU A 301 18.69 29.12 -3.66
CA GLU A 301 18.13 30.40 -4.12
C GLU A 301 17.63 31.23 -2.94
N VAL A 302 16.91 30.59 -2.00
CA VAL A 302 16.47 31.25 -0.75
C VAL A 302 17.65 31.79 0.03
N LEU A 303 18.75 31.04 0.16
CA LEU A 303 19.93 31.47 0.93
C LEU A 303 20.70 32.60 0.25
N GLU A 304 20.83 32.58 -1.07
CA GLU A 304 21.59 33.54 -1.88
C GLU A 304 20.83 34.86 -2.12
N CYS A 305 19.50 34.88 -2.02
CA CYS A 305 18.72 36.08 -2.23
C CYS A 305 18.92 37.12 -1.10
N GLU A 306 19.48 38.28 -1.42
CA GLU A 306 19.78 39.35 -0.44
C GLU A 306 18.64 40.36 -0.29
N ASP A 307 17.82 40.52 -1.33
CA ASP A 307 16.76 41.52 -1.40
C ASP A 307 15.39 40.94 -1.01
N THR A 308 14.62 41.72 -0.25
CA THR A 308 13.32 41.27 0.29
C THR A 308 12.30 40.96 -0.80
N ASP A 309 12.29 41.71 -1.90
CA ASP A 309 11.31 41.54 -2.98
C ASP A 309 11.63 40.33 -3.86
N GLY A 310 12.90 40.09 -4.16
CA GLY A 310 13.39 38.86 -4.78
C GLY A 310 13.12 37.64 -3.91
N LEU A 311 13.18 37.79 -2.58
CA LEU A 311 12.85 36.71 -1.66
C LEU A 311 11.35 36.39 -1.68
N LYS A 312 10.48 37.40 -1.73
CA LYS A 312 9.02 37.21 -1.93
C LYS A 312 8.75 36.43 -3.21
N LEU A 313 9.39 36.80 -4.33
CA LEU A 313 9.23 36.11 -5.61
C LEU A 313 9.74 34.66 -5.55
N THR A 314 10.93 34.45 -4.97
CA THR A 314 11.54 33.12 -4.82
C THR A 314 10.65 32.20 -4.01
N VAL A 315 10.13 32.70 -2.88
CA VAL A 315 9.22 31.93 -2.02
C VAL A 315 7.87 31.67 -2.69
N ALA A 316 7.35 32.62 -3.49
CA ALA A 316 6.13 32.43 -4.26
C ALA A 316 6.27 31.34 -5.32
N LEU A 317 7.39 31.33 -6.07
CA LEU A 317 7.70 30.28 -7.05
C LEU A 317 7.87 28.93 -6.35
N MET A 318 8.60 28.89 -5.24
CA MET A 318 8.74 27.67 -4.44
C MET A 318 7.39 27.15 -3.95
N LYS A 319 6.48 28.04 -3.50
CA LYS A 319 5.12 27.66 -3.09
C LYS A 319 4.33 27.07 -4.25
N GLN A 320 4.44 27.65 -5.45
CA GLN A 320 3.81 27.16 -6.67
C GLN A 320 4.31 25.76 -7.05
N ASP A 321 5.62 25.55 -7.04
CA ASP A 321 6.25 24.28 -7.39
C ASP A 321 5.99 23.20 -6.33
N CYS A 322 5.78 23.61 -5.07
CA CYS A 322 5.47 22.72 -3.95
C CYS A 322 3.97 22.56 -3.65
N THR A 323 3.07 23.06 -4.52
CA THR A 323 1.60 23.06 -4.31
C THR A 323 1.01 21.69 -3.96
N GLN A 324 1.69 20.60 -4.32
CA GLN A 324 1.25 19.24 -4.04
C GLN A 324 1.68 18.68 -2.67
N ASN A 325 2.58 19.37 -1.95
CA ASN A 325 3.03 18.96 -0.62
C ASN A 325 2.88 20.11 0.39
N LYS A 326 1.62 20.48 0.67
CA LYS A 326 1.27 21.57 1.60
C LYS A 326 1.94 21.43 2.97
N ALA A 327 2.19 20.20 3.41
CA ALA A 327 2.81 19.96 4.70
C ALA A 327 4.24 20.51 4.76
N ASP A 328 5.00 20.51 3.66
CA ASP A 328 6.38 21.01 3.67
C ASP A 328 6.43 22.54 3.70
N LEU A 329 5.37 23.21 3.22
CA LEU A 329 5.18 24.65 3.37
C LEU A 329 5.00 25.07 4.84
N ASP A 330 4.60 24.15 5.72
CA ASP A 330 4.55 24.42 7.16
C ASP A 330 5.95 24.73 7.73
N LEU A 331 7.03 24.31 7.07
CA LEU A 331 8.42 24.54 7.51
C LEU A 331 9.06 25.80 6.88
N LEU A 332 8.31 26.51 6.04
CA LEU A 332 8.77 27.72 5.37
C LEU A 332 9.07 28.88 6.35
N PRO A 333 8.25 29.15 7.37
CA PRO A 333 8.59 30.16 8.37
C PRO A 333 9.90 29.85 9.09
N GLU A 334 10.15 28.59 9.44
CA GLU A 334 11.38 28.13 10.07
C GLU A 334 12.57 28.26 9.12
N LEU A 335 12.40 27.98 7.82
CA LEU A 335 13.45 28.17 6.82
C LEU A 335 13.87 29.64 6.70
N LEU A 336 12.91 30.56 6.66
CA LEU A 336 13.19 32.00 6.57
C LEU A 336 13.85 32.54 7.84
N GLN A 337 13.38 32.11 9.01
CA GLN A 337 14.04 32.42 10.28
C GLN A 337 15.46 31.83 10.34
N TRP A 338 15.63 30.59 9.87
CA TRP A 338 16.92 29.93 9.81
C TRP A 338 17.89 30.63 8.86
N LYS A 339 17.41 31.19 7.74
CA LYS A 339 18.20 32.08 6.86
C LYS A 339 18.72 33.30 7.63
N GLY A 340 17.96 33.81 8.59
CA GLY A 340 18.36 34.92 9.45
C GLY A 340 17.37 36.09 9.48
N LEU A 341 16.18 35.93 8.90
CA LEU A 341 15.15 36.96 8.93
C LEU A 341 14.55 37.10 10.33
N SER A 342 14.24 38.34 10.71
CA SER A 342 13.42 38.64 11.87
C SER A 342 11.98 38.16 11.67
N ARG A 343 11.24 37.99 12.76
CA ARG A 343 9.81 37.61 12.71
C ARG A 343 8.96 38.57 11.87
N ARG A 344 9.35 39.85 11.80
CA ARG A 344 8.64 40.87 11.02
C ARG A 344 8.87 40.66 9.53
N GLU A 345 10.12 40.45 9.12
CA GLU A 345 10.48 40.19 7.72
C GLU A 345 9.89 38.86 7.22
N VAL A 346 9.90 37.82 8.06
CA VAL A 346 9.24 36.53 7.74
C VAL A 346 7.76 36.75 7.45
N ARG A 347 7.07 37.53 8.31
CA ARG A 347 5.66 37.85 8.10
C ARG A 347 5.46 38.63 6.80
N GLU A 348 6.29 39.65 6.55
CA GLU A 348 6.22 40.44 5.32
C GLU A 348 6.38 39.57 4.05
N VAL A 349 7.31 38.60 4.06
CA VAL A 349 7.51 37.68 2.95
C VAL A 349 6.31 36.75 2.76
N LEU A 350 5.75 36.22 3.85
CA LEU A 350 4.63 35.28 3.80
C LEU A 350 3.29 35.96 3.45
N ASP A 351 3.05 37.18 3.94
CA ASP A 351 1.83 37.96 3.67
C ASP A 351 1.77 38.42 2.19
N ALA A 352 2.91 38.47 1.50
CA ALA A 352 2.97 38.78 0.07
C ALA A 352 2.58 37.57 -0.82
N LEU A 353 2.44 36.38 -0.25
CA LEU A 353 2.08 35.19 -1.00
C LEU A 353 0.57 35.16 -1.26
N PRO A 354 0.12 34.74 -2.46
CA PRO A 354 -1.30 34.61 -2.73
C PRO A 354 -1.94 33.59 -1.77
N ASP A 355 -3.06 33.97 -1.17
CA ASP A 355 -3.91 33.05 -0.40
C ASP A 355 -4.39 31.91 -1.30
N ASP A 356 -4.35 30.69 -0.77
CA ASP A 356 -4.83 29.50 -1.46
C ASP A 356 -6.37 29.60 -1.60
N GLN A 357 -6.87 30.20 -2.69
CA GLN A 357 -8.31 30.36 -2.98
C GLN A 357 -9.06 29.07 -3.33
N TYR A 358 -8.51 27.87 -3.07
CA TYR A 358 -9.24 26.61 -3.27
C TYR A 358 -9.17 25.73 -2.03
N GLY A 359 -10.28 25.74 -1.30
CA GLY A 359 -10.51 24.92 -0.13
C GLY A 359 -10.53 23.43 -0.46
N ALA A 360 -9.78 22.68 0.34
CA ALA A 360 -10.05 21.28 0.60
C ALA A 360 -9.97 21.08 2.13
N PRO A 361 -10.77 20.18 2.73
CA PRO A 361 -10.77 19.96 4.17
C PRO A 361 -9.36 19.58 4.66
N ARG A 362 -8.96 20.12 5.81
CA ARG A 362 -7.80 19.64 6.57
C ARG A 362 -8.06 18.20 7.03
N GLU A 363 -7.76 17.20 6.21
CA GLU A 363 -7.70 15.81 6.66
C GLU A 363 -6.42 15.60 7.49
N SER A 364 -6.61 15.58 8.80
CA SER A 364 -5.58 15.60 9.85
C SER A 364 -5.14 14.21 10.32
N TRP A 365 -5.07 13.21 9.43
CA TRP A 365 -4.67 11.85 9.83
C TRP A 365 -3.16 11.64 10.01
N TRP A 366 -2.31 12.57 9.55
CA TRP A 366 -0.84 12.42 9.65
C TRP A 366 -0.21 13.16 10.85
N ARG A 367 -0.97 13.95 11.62
CA ARG A 367 -0.42 14.72 12.76
C ARG A 367 0.04 13.85 13.94
N ASP A 368 -0.28 12.57 13.94
CA ASP A 368 0.10 11.65 15.03
C ASP A 368 1.53 11.10 14.93
N PHE A 369 2.26 11.34 13.84
CA PHE A 369 3.64 10.81 13.68
C PHE A 369 4.73 11.71 14.27
N THR A 370 4.42 12.94 14.70
CA THR A 370 5.44 13.90 15.18
C THR A 370 5.55 14.04 16.69
N CYS A 371 4.74 13.34 17.51
CA CYS A 371 4.68 13.63 18.94
C CYS A 371 5.59 12.76 19.86
N CYS A 372 6.40 11.82 19.33
CA CYS A 372 7.16 10.89 20.19
C CYS A 372 8.69 11.03 20.20
N VAL A 373 9.28 12.07 19.59
CA VAL A 373 10.76 12.15 19.48
C VAL A 373 11.43 13.07 20.52
N SER A 374 10.69 13.84 21.33
CA SER A 374 11.30 14.88 22.19
C SER A 374 11.63 14.52 23.65
N THR A 375 11.33 13.32 24.18
CA THR A 375 11.50 13.07 25.64
C THR A 375 12.58 12.07 26.06
N TYR A 376 13.38 11.50 25.15
CA TYR A 376 14.32 10.42 25.53
C TYR A 376 15.79 10.84 25.75
N CYS A 377 16.11 12.13 25.90
CA CYS A 377 17.51 12.59 26.10
C CYS A 377 17.83 13.27 27.44
N GLN A 378 16.98 13.17 28.46
CA GLN A 378 17.32 13.63 29.81
C GLN A 378 16.94 12.60 30.87
N GLN A 379 17.78 11.60 31.06
CA GLN A 379 18.05 10.98 32.36
C GLN A 379 19.10 9.88 32.20
N GLN A 380 20.36 10.23 32.49
CA GLN A 380 21.35 9.38 33.15
C GLN A 380 22.65 10.19 33.28
N LYS A 381 22.78 10.91 34.39
CA LYS A 381 24.08 11.23 34.99
C LYS A 381 24.25 10.26 36.17
N PRO A 382 25.31 9.45 36.24
CA PRO A 382 25.65 8.76 37.47
C PRO A 382 26.33 9.77 38.42
N HIS A 383 25.87 9.78 39.68
CA HIS A 383 26.63 10.38 40.78
C HIS A 383 27.83 9.47 41.09
N ILE A 384 29.00 10.10 41.19
CA ILE A 384 30.18 9.57 41.90
C ILE A 384 29.91 9.67 43.40
#